data_AF-A0A6I9YJQ6-F1
#
_entry.id   AF-A0A6I9YJQ6-F1
#
_cell.length_a   1.000
_cell.length_b   1.000
_cell.length_c   1.000
_cell.angle_alpha   90.00
_cell.angle_beta   90.00
_cell.angle_gamma   90.00
#
_symmetry.space_group_name_H-M   'P 1'
#
loop_
_entity.id
_entity.type
_entity.pdbx_description
1 polymer ?
#
loop_
_entity_poly.entity_id
_entity_poly.type
_entity_poly.pdbx_seq_one_letter_code
_entity_poly.pdbx_strand_id
1 'polypeptide(L)'
;MAGGRRGLVAPQNTFLENIVRRSNDTNFVLGNAQIVDWPVVYSNDGFCKLSGYHRAEVMQKSSTCSFMYGELTDKDTIDKVRQTFENYEVNSFEILMYKKNSKLTFWLLFQQCCLKWVCHCCRNGSCRYFSPCSFS
;
A
#
# COMPACT_ATOMS: atom_id res chain seq x y z
N MET A 1 -13.38 4.22 -30.81
CA MET A 1 -12.68 5.39 -30.26
C MET A 1 -12.16 5.03 -28.88
N ALA A 2 -10.86 5.24 -28.64
CA ALA A 2 -10.12 4.72 -27.50
C ALA A 2 -10.64 5.27 -26.16
N GLY A 3 -11.13 4.38 -25.30
CA GLY A 3 -11.43 4.69 -23.90
C GLY A 3 -10.13 4.90 -23.13
N GLY A 4 -9.73 6.17 -22.99
CA GLY A 4 -8.53 6.55 -22.25
C GLY A 4 -8.59 6.07 -20.80
N ARG A 5 -7.65 5.19 -20.43
CA ARG A 5 -7.38 4.80 -19.04
C ARG A 5 -6.94 6.05 -18.28
N ARG A 6 -7.88 6.72 -17.61
CA ARG A 6 -7.57 7.83 -16.70
C ARG A 6 -6.74 7.25 -15.57
N GLY A 7 -5.45 7.60 -15.55
CA GLY A 7 -4.52 7.22 -14.51
C GLY A 7 -5.09 7.59 -13.15
N LEU A 8 -5.06 6.64 -12.23
CA LEU A 8 -5.43 6.83 -10.84
C LEU A 8 -4.31 7.61 -10.16
N VAL A 9 -4.30 8.91 -10.39
CA VAL A 9 -3.45 9.83 -9.67
C VAL A 9 -4.30 10.35 -8.52
N ALA A 10 -3.97 9.92 -7.30
CA ALA A 10 -4.53 10.53 -6.10
C ALA A 10 -4.32 12.05 -6.21
N PRO A 11 -5.37 12.88 -5.98
CA PRO A 11 -5.22 14.32 -6.10
C PRO A 11 -4.08 14.80 -5.20
N GLN A 12 -3.21 15.67 -5.72
CA GLN A 12 -2.24 16.39 -4.87
C GLN A 12 -3.04 17.34 -3.97
N ASN A 13 -3.39 16.90 -2.77
CA ASN A 13 -4.01 17.74 -1.77
C ASN A 13 -3.74 17.12 -0.40
N THR A 14 -2.87 17.77 0.40
CA THR A 14 -2.74 17.84 1.89
C THR A 14 -2.92 16.59 2.76
N PHE A 15 -3.74 15.63 2.37
CA PHE A 15 -4.03 14.39 3.05
C PHE A 15 -2.84 13.42 3.06
N LEU A 16 -2.24 13.16 1.89
CA LEU A 16 -1.00 12.38 1.81
C LEU A 16 0.09 13.04 2.64
N GLU A 17 0.20 14.37 2.59
CA GLU A 17 1.15 15.13 3.39
C GLU A 17 0.86 14.99 4.89
N ASN A 18 -0.40 14.98 5.33
CA ASN A 18 -0.76 14.79 6.73
C ASN A 18 -0.47 13.37 7.24
N ILE A 19 -0.69 12.33 6.42
CA ILE A 19 -0.24 10.98 6.77
C ILE A 19 1.28 11.01 6.87
N VAL A 20 1.99 11.43 5.81
CA VAL A 20 3.46 11.45 5.76
C VAL A 20 4.07 12.21 6.93
N ARG A 21 3.50 13.36 7.32
CA ARG A 21 3.94 14.15 8.48
C ARG A 21 3.70 13.46 9.81
N ARG A 22 2.61 12.70 9.97
CA ARG A 22 2.31 11.93 11.19
C ARG A 22 3.07 10.60 11.26
N SER A 23 3.49 10.09 10.12
CA SER A 23 4.14 8.78 9.95
C SER A 23 5.60 8.94 9.52
N ASN A 24 6.27 10.01 9.95
CA ASN A 24 7.62 10.34 9.50
C ASN A 24 8.65 9.25 9.88
N ASP A 25 8.37 8.53 10.97
CA ASP A 25 9.20 7.43 11.48
C ASP A 25 8.76 6.04 11.00
N THR A 26 7.69 5.94 10.18
CA THR A 26 7.16 4.65 9.72
C THR A 26 7.22 4.49 8.20
N ASN A 27 7.54 3.27 7.79
CA ASN A 27 7.66 2.89 6.39
C ASN A 27 6.31 2.36 5.91
N PHE A 28 5.66 3.03 4.97
CA PHE A 28 4.34 2.62 4.48
C PHE A 28 4.21 2.77 2.96
N VAL A 29 3.26 2.00 2.43
CA VAL A 29 2.77 2.06 1.04
C VAL A 29 1.25 2.18 1.06
N LEU A 30 0.68 2.76 0.01
CA LEU A 30 -0.76 2.85 -0.17
C LEU A 30 -1.12 2.17 -1.49
N GLY A 31 -2.03 1.20 -1.40
CA GLY A 31 -2.62 0.49 -2.52
C GLY A 31 -4.01 0.99 -2.86
N ASN A 32 -4.39 0.87 -4.14
CA ASN A 32 -5.80 1.00 -4.51
C ASN A 32 -6.52 -0.35 -4.37
N ALA A 33 -7.41 -0.46 -3.38
CA ALA A 33 -8.13 -1.69 -3.10
C ALA A 33 -9.32 -2.01 -4.01
N GLN A 34 -9.63 -1.13 -4.98
CA GLN A 34 -10.67 -1.36 -5.98
C GLN A 34 -10.15 -2.01 -7.27
N ILE A 35 -8.84 -2.17 -7.41
CA ILE A 35 -8.23 -2.82 -8.57
C ILE A 35 -7.69 -4.18 -8.15
N VAL A 36 -7.77 -5.14 -9.07
CA VAL A 36 -7.11 -6.43 -8.96
C VAL A 36 -5.63 -6.26 -8.60
N ASP A 37 -5.14 -7.14 -7.74
CA ASP A 37 -3.77 -7.13 -7.20
C ASP A 37 -3.42 -5.93 -6.31
N TRP A 38 -4.40 -5.08 -5.92
CA TRP A 38 -4.21 -3.93 -5.03
C TRP A 38 -2.95 -3.12 -5.36
N PRO A 39 -2.83 -2.53 -6.56
CA PRO A 39 -1.60 -1.91 -7.00
C PRO A 39 -1.25 -0.70 -6.14
N VAL A 40 0.03 -0.60 -5.78
CA VAL A 40 0.58 0.51 -5.00
C VAL A 40 0.48 1.80 -5.82
N VAL A 41 -0.23 2.78 -5.28
CA VAL A 41 -0.39 4.13 -5.83
C VAL A 41 0.53 5.14 -5.16
N TYR A 42 1.07 4.83 -3.98
CA TYR A 42 2.01 5.69 -3.27
C TYR A 42 2.92 4.86 -2.37
N SER A 43 4.19 5.26 -2.27
CA SER A 43 5.16 4.73 -1.31
C SER A 43 5.81 5.90 -0.56
N ASN A 44 6.19 5.74 0.70
CA ASN A 44 7.08 6.71 1.34
C ASN A 44 8.55 6.46 0.93
N ASP A 45 9.43 7.46 1.06
CA ASP A 45 10.87 7.35 0.84
C ASP A 45 11.52 6.41 1.86
N GLY A 46 10.98 6.35 3.09
CA GLY A 46 11.41 5.39 4.11
C GLY A 46 11.31 3.94 3.61
N PHE A 47 10.18 3.58 3.00
CA PHE A 47 10.00 2.24 2.42
C PHE A 47 10.99 1.96 1.27
N CYS A 48 11.23 2.95 0.40
CA CYS A 48 12.20 2.81 -0.69
C CYS A 48 13.63 2.56 -0.16
N LYS A 49 14.04 3.30 0.89
CA LYS A 49 15.34 3.13 1.55
C LYS A 49 15.47 1.78 2.26
N LEU A 50 14.41 1.36 2.96
CA LEU A 50 14.36 0.08 3.67
C LEU A 50 14.48 -1.09 2.69
N SER A 51 13.57 -1.14 1.72
CA SER A 51 13.44 -2.24 0.75
C SER A 51 14.53 -2.22 -0.34
N GLY A 52 15.18 -1.07 -0.56
CA GLY A 52 16.17 -0.88 -1.63
C GLY A 52 15.56 -0.77 -3.03
N TYR A 53 14.23 -0.72 -3.15
CA TYR A 53 13.55 -0.50 -4.42
C TYR A 53 13.39 0.98 -4.72
N HIS A 54 13.54 1.35 -5.99
CA HIS A 54 13.22 2.70 -6.41
C HIS A 54 11.70 2.90 -6.41
N ARG A 55 11.25 4.11 -6.10
CA ARG A 55 9.83 4.46 -6.10
C ARG A 55 9.12 4.00 -7.38
N ALA A 56 9.73 4.24 -8.55
CA ALA A 56 9.18 3.84 -9.85
C ALA A 56 8.93 2.32 -9.99
N GLU A 57 9.70 1.49 -9.28
CA GLU A 57 9.57 0.04 -9.32
C GLU A 57 8.53 -0.50 -8.34
N VAL A 58 8.31 0.22 -7.23
CA VAL A 58 7.29 -0.11 -6.21
C VAL A 58 5.90 0.30 -6.71
N MET A 59 5.81 1.42 -7.42
CA MET A 59 4.55 1.89 -8.00
C MET A 59 3.97 0.84 -8.95
N GLN A 60 2.65 0.64 -8.90
CA GLN A 60 1.90 -0.36 -9.67
C GLN A 60 2.24 -1.83 -9.36
N LYS A 61 3.06 -2.12 -8.34
CA LYS A 61 3.22 -3.49 -7.82
C LYS A 61 2.12 -3.82 -6.82
N SER A 62 1.96 -5.10 -6.50
CA SER A 62 1.00 -5.53 -5.49
C SER A 62 1.34 -4.94 -4.11
N SER A 63 0.31 -4.45 -3.41
CA SER A 63 0.43 -3.97 -2.03
C SER A 63 0.71 -5.08 -1.02
N THR A 64 0.56 -6.35 -1.41
CA THR A 64 1.04 -7.47 -0.60
C THR A 64 2.56 -7.53 -0.51
N CYS A 65 3.30 -6.73 -1.28
CA CYS A 65 4.76 -6.74 -1.37
C CYS A 65 5.32 -8.09 -1.85
N SER A 66 4.58 -8.81 -2.71
CA SER A 66 4.99 -10.12 -3.24
C SER A 66 6.37 -10.15 -3.92
N PHE A 67 6.82 -9.01 -4.43
CA PHE A 67 8.14 -8.83 -5.02
C PHE A 67 9.30 -8.85 -4.01
N MET A 68 9.02 -8.81 -2.71
CA MET A 68 10.01 -8.89 -1.63
C MET A 68 10.09 -10.28 -0.98
N TYR A 69 9.24 -11.22 -1.41
CA TYR A 69 9.27 -12.58 -0.88
C TYR A 69 10.43 -13.37 -1.47
N GLY A 70 10.93 -14.34 -0.72
CA GLY A 70 11.96 -15.26 -1.17
C GLY A 70 11.81 -16.64 -0.54
N GLU A 71 12.87 -17.44 -0.61
CA GLU A 71 12.82 -18.87 -0.26
C GLU A 71 12.52 -19.13 1.22
N LEU A 72 12.94 -18.23 2.11
CA LEU A 72 12.73 -18.34 3.56
C LEU A 72 11.46 -17.63 4.03
N THR A 73 10.70 -17.01 3.12
CA THR A 73 9.43 -16.38 3.48
C THR A 73 8.37 -17.45 3.73
N ASP A 74 7.76 -17.42 4.91
CA ASP A 74 6.76 -18.39 5.33
C ASP A 74 5.50 -18.34 4.45
N LYS A 75 5.13 -19.48 3.85
CA LYS A 75 4.03 -19.57 2.88
C LYS A 75 2.67 -19.42 3.54
N ASP A 76 2.50 -19.95 4.75
CA ASP A 76 1.27 -19.80 5.53
C ASP A 76 1.00 -18.33 5.86
N THR A 77 2.04 -17.57 6.20
CA THR A 77 1.95 -16.12 6.45
C THR A 77 1.60 -15.35 5.17
N ILE A 78 2.19 -15.70 4.02
CA ILE A 78 1.83 -15.11 2.73
C ILE A 78 0.34 -15.32 2.43
N ASP A 79 -0.17 -16.54 2.65
CA ASP A 79 -1.57 -16.85 2.38
C ASP A 79 -2.50 -16.09 3.32
N LYS A 80 -2.16 -16.00 4.62
CA LYS A 80 -2.90 -15.18 5.60
C LYS A 80 -2.94 -13.71 5.22
N VAL A 81 -1.81 -13.14 4.79
CA VAL A 81 -1.75 -11.75 4.30
C VAL A 81 -2.72 -11.60 3.13
N ARG A 82 -2.68 -12.51 2.15
CA ARG A 82 -3.56 -12.48 0.98
C ARG A 82 -5.04 -12.55 1.36
N GLN A 83 -5.41 -13.46 2.27
CA GLN A 83 -6.77 -13.57 2.77
C GLN A 83 -7.23 -12.28 3.47
N THR A 84 -6.38 -11.64 4.28
CA THR A 84 -6.71 -10.35 4.92
C THR A 84 -6.98 -9.25 3.90
N PHE A 85 -6.23 -9.21 2.79
CA PHE A 85 -6.50 -8.29 1.67
C PHE A 85 -7.84 -8.58 0.98
N GLU A 86 -8.17 -9.85 0.76
CA GLU A 86 -9.43 -10.30 0.15
C GLU A 86 -10.65 -10.01 1.05
N ASN A 87 -10.49 -10.18 2.37
CA ASN A 87 -11.54 -9.95 3.37
C ASN A 87 -11.68 -8.47 3.78
N TYR A 88 -10.79 -7.59 3.31
CA TYR A 88 -10.71 -6.19 3.74
C TYR A 88 -10.54 -6.00 5.26
N GLU A 89 -9.86 -6.95 5.92
CA GLU A 89 -9.64 -6.93 7.36
C GLU A 89 -8.39 -6.13 7.72
N VAL A 90 -8.29 -5.76 9.01
CA VAL A 90 -7.10 -5.14 9.59
C VAL A 90 -6.37 -6.21 10.36
N ASN A 91 -5.13 -6.50 9.98
CA ASN A 91 -4.33 -7.49 10.69
C ASN A 91 -2.83 -7.21 10.60
N SER A 92 -2.09 -7.84 11.50
CA SER A 92 -0.65 -7.68 11.63
C SER A 92 0.08 -9.00 11.56
N PHE A 93 1.15 -9.05 10.77
CA PHE A 93 1.92 -10.26 10.55
C PHE A 93 3.41 -9.98 10.68
N GLU A 94 4.14 -10.86 11.35
CA GLU A 94 5.60 -10.85 11.30
C GLU A 94 6.03 -11.67 10.08
N ILE A 95 6.69 -11.03 9.12
CA ILE A 95 7.08 -11.67 7.87
C ILE A 95 8.53 -11.36 7.52
N LEU A 96 9.23 -12.38 7.03
CA LEU A 96 10.59 -12.25 6.52
C LEU A 96 10.54 -11.76 5.07
N MET A 97 11.20 -10.62 4.80
CA MET A 97 11.30 -10.07 3.46
C MET A 97 12.75 -9.86 3.04
N TYR A 98 12.95 -9.81 1.72
CA TYR A 98 14.25 -9.66 1.07
C TYR A 98 14.44 -8.23 0.57
N LYS A 99 15.65 -7.72 0.76
CA LYS A 99 16.05 -6.42 0.21
C LYS A 99 16.45 -6.57 -1.26
N LYS A 100 16.13 -5.57 -2.08
CA LYS A 100 16.51 -5.58 -3.51
C LYS A 100 18.01 -5.77 -3.69
N ASN A 101 18.40 -6.62 -4.65
CA ASN A 101 19.79 -6.87 -5.05
C ASN A 101 20.73 -7.27 -3.89
N SER A 102 20.17 -7.73 -2.77
CA SER A 102 20.93 -8.09 -1.58
C SER A 102 20.49 -9.47 -1.13
N LYS A 103 21.42 -10.29 -0.66
CA LYS A 103 21.09 -11.55 0.06
C LYS A 103 20.62 -11.29 1.50
N LEU A 104 20.43 -10.03 1.86
CA LEU A 104 20.02 -9.61 3.19
C LEU A 104 18.50 -9.78 3.34
N THR A 105 18.14 -10.58 4.33
CA THR A 105 16.77 -10.75 4.80
C THR A 105 16.57 -9.97 6.09
N PHE A 106 15.37 -9.45 6.29
CA PHE A 106 15.00 -8.81 7.54
C PHE A 106 13.56 -9.16 7.89
N TRP A 107 13.31 -9.28 9.19
CA TRP A 107 11.97 -9.44 9.73
C TRP A 107 11.32 -8.07 9.85
N LEU A 108 10.06 -7.98 9.41
CA LEU A 108 9.27 -6.79 9.59
C LEU A 108 7.86 -7.13 10.02
N LEU A 109 7.31 -6.27 10.86
CA LEU A 109 5.90 -6.30 11.22
C LEU A 109 5.10 -5.63 10.10
N PHE A 110 4.45 -6.44 9.28
CA PHE A 110 3.58 -6.00 8.20
C PHE A 110 2.18 -5.74 8.74
N GLN A 111 1.78 -4.48 8.74
CA GLN A 111 0.47 -4.02 9.22
C GLN A 111 -0.41 -3.70 8.01
N GLN A 112 -1.47 -4.48 7.82
CA GLN A 112 -2.47 -4.22 6.80
C GLN A 112 -3.64 -3.47 7.41
N CYS A 113 -3.97 -2.29 6.85
CA CYS A 113 -5.11 -1.51 7.27
C CYS A 113 -5.97 -1.12 6.05
N CYS A 114 -7.15 -1.73 5.94
CA CYS A 114 -8.10 -1.41 4.89
C CYS A 114 -8.89 -0.15 5.25
N LEU A 115 -8.43 0.98 4.72
CA LEU A 115 -9.14 2.25 4.89
C LEU A 115 -10.30 2.33 3.89
N LYS A 116 -11.53 2.29 4.39
CA LYS A 116 -12.69 2.69 3.61
C LYS A 116 -12.70 4.21 3.54
N TRP A 117 -12.62 4.75 2.34
CA TRP A 117 -12.68 6.18 2.14
C TRP A 117 -14.10 6.60 1.78
N VAL A 118 -14.72 7.43 2.62
CA VAL A 118 -15.95 8.12 2.24
C VAL A 118 -15.56 9.45 1.61
N CYS A 119 -16.00 9.65 0.37
CA CYS A 119 -15.93 10.97 -0.27
C CYS A 119 -16.99 11.86 0.38
N HIS A 120 -16.60 12.71 1.33
CA HIS A 120 -17.48 13.73 1.87
C HIS A 120 -17.47 14.95 0.92
N CYS A 121 -18.66 15.33 0.43
CA CYS A 121 -18.95 16.43 -0.51
C CYS A 121 -18.56 16.20 -1.98
N CYS A 122 -19.52 15.68 -2.76
CA CYS A 122 -19.54 15.76 -4.22
C CYS A 122 -20.38 16.99 -4.64
N ARG A 123 -19.75 18.16 -4.82
CA ARG A 123 -20.36 19.28 -5.56
C ARG A 123 -19.56 19.41 -6.85
N ASN A 124 -20.22 19.19 -8.00
CA ASN A 124 -19.66 19.23 -9.36
C ASN A 124 -18.78 18.05 -9.81
N GLY A 125 -18.95 16.85 -9.23
CA GLY A 125 -18.30 15.63 -9.74
C GLY A 125 -16.80 15.50 -9.45
N SER A 126 -16.24 16.39 -8.63
CA SER A 126 -14.85 16.34 -8.15
C SER A 126 -14.82 16.14 -6.63
N CYS A 127 -14.18 15.05 -6.19
CA CYS A 127 -14.07 14.71 -4.77
C CYS A 127 -13.08 15.66 -4.08
N ARG A 128 -13.51 16.32 -2.98
CA ARG A 128 -12.71 17.34 -2.28
C ARG A 128 -11.75 16.76 -1.25
N TYR A 129 -12.20 15.83 -0.40
CA TYR A 129 -11.35 15.15 0.58
C TYR A 129 -11.87 13.74 0.85
N PHE A 130 -10.95 12.82 1.12
CA PHE A 130 -11.23 11.46 1.55
C PHE A 130 -11.01 11.38 3.07
N SER A 131 -11.98 10.85 3.81
CA SER A 131 -11.85 10.57 5.25
C SER A 131 -11.84 9.06 5.51
N PRO A 132 -10.99 8.56 6.43
CA PRO A 132 -11.00 7.15 6.78
C PRO A 132 -12.26 6.87 7.59
N CYS A 133 -13.17 6.07 7.05
CA CYS A 133 -14.19 5.40 7.86
C CYS A 133 -13.55 4.16 8.46
N SER A 134 -13.41 4.15 9.77
CA SER A 134 -13.17 2.91 10.52
C SER A 134 -14.28 1.92 10.15
N PHE A 135 -13.92 0.70 9.77
CA PHE A 135 -14.88 -0.40 9.77
C PHE A 135 -15.29 -0.60 11.23
N SER A 136 -16.50 -0.14 11.57
CA SER A 136 -17.18 -0.50 12.81
C SER A 136 -17.92 -1.81 12.65
#